data_AF-A0A934J856-F1
#
_entry.id   AF-A0A934J856-F1
#
_cell.length_a   1.000
_cell.length_b   1.000
_cell.length_c   1.000
_cell.angle_alpha   90.00
_cell.angle_beta   90.00
_cell.angle_gamma   90.00
#
_symmetry.space_group_name_H-M   'P 1'
#
loop_
_entity.id
_entity.type
_entity.pdbx_description
1 polymer ?
#
loop_
_entity_poly.entity_id
_entity_poly.type
_entity_poly.pdbx_seq_one_letter_code
_entity_poly.pdbx_strand_id
1 'polypeptide(L)'
;MDMSFAQLMRTCREKAKLTQEAIAERMYISRSAVARLESGMKWDVETARKWSQLTNSQEVLAAYLFGVDIHSIITNIMPFLGG
;
A
#
# COMPACT_ATOMS: atom_id res chain seq x y z
N MET A 1 -11.17 -10.64 -9.27
CA MET A 1 -10.74 -11.08 -7.92
C MET A 1 -10.19 -9.84 -7.27
N ASP A 2 -10.97 -9.22 -6.38
CA ASP A 2 -10.59 -7.96 -5.76
C ASP A 2 -9.40 -8.18 -4.83
N MET A 3 -8.33 -7.44 -5.05
CA MET A 3 -7.13 -7.50 -4.21
C MET A 3 -7.47 -6.97 -2.82
N SER A 4 -7.19 -7.75 -1.77
CA SER A 4 -7.44 -7.31 -0.40
C SER A 4 -6.49 -6.18 0.01
N PHE A 5 -6.90 -5.36 0.97
CA PHE A 5 -6.04 -4.30 1.52
C PHE A 5 -4.68 -4.85 2.01
N ALA A 6 -4.68 -6.01 2.67
CA ALA A 6 -3.45 -6.66 3.13
C ALA A 6 -2.52 -7.05 1.97
N GLN A 7 -3.07 -7.57 0.87
CA GLN A 7 -2.31 -7.89 -0.34
C GLN A 7 -1.77 -6.64 -1.03
N LEU A 8 -2.54 -5.55 -1.05
CA LEU A 8 -2.10 -4.26 -1.59
C LEU A 8 -0.90 -3.72 -0.81
N MET A 9 -1.01 -3.66 0.52
CA MET A 9 0.05 -3.14 1.39
C MET A 9 1.32 -3.99 1.35
N ARG A 10 1.16 -5.32 1.24
CA ARG A 10 2.27 -6.24 0.97
C ARG A 10 2.96 -5.93 -0.36
N THR A 11 2.19 -5.70 -1.41
CA THR A 11 2.73 -5.34 -2.74
C THR A 11 3.53 -4.03 -2.68
N CYS A 12 3.05 -3.02 -1.93
CA CYS A 12 3.80 -1.78 -1.71
C CYS A 12 5.16 -2.03 -1.03
N ARG A 13 5.20 -2.89 0.00
CA ARG A 13 6.46 -3.28 0.67
C ARG A 13 7.43 -3.95 -0.29
N GLU A 14 6.94 -4.90 -1.09
CA GLU A 14 7.76 -5.64 -2.06
C GLU A 14 8.31 -4.71 -3.16
N LYS A 15 7.50 -3.77 -3.66
CA LYS A 15 7.95 -2.72 -4.61
C LYS A 15 9.00 -1.79 -4.01
N ALA A 16 8.91 -1.49 -2.72
CA ALA A 16 9.93 -0.75 -1.97
C ALA A 16 11.19 -1.58 -1.66
N LYS A 17 11.25 -2.85 -2.10
CA LYS A 17 12.36 -3.79 -1.87
C LYS A 17 12.69 -4.00 -0.38
N LEU A 18 11.67 -3.90 0.49
CA LEU A 18 11.83 -4.14 1.91
C LEU A 18 11.43 -5.58 2.25
N THR A 19 12.23 -6.27 3.06
CA THR A 19 11.82 -7.54 3.69
C THR A 19 10.82 -7.27 4.81
N GLN A 20 10.16 -8.32 5.31
CA GLN A 20 9.28 -8.19 6.48
C GLN A 20 10.05 -7.73 7.72
N GLU A 21 11.29 -8.21 7.89
CA GLU A 21 12.20 -7.80 8.96
C GLU A 21 12.59 -6.32 8.82
N ALA A 22 12.91 -5.87 7.61
CA ALA A 22 13.34 -4.49 7.36
C ALA A 22 12.23 -3.46 7.62
N ILE A 23 10.98 -3.77 7.28
CA ILE A 23 9.86 -2.87 7.59
C ILE A 23 9.46 -2.97 9.06
N ALA A 24 9.57 -4.15 9.69
CA ALA A 24 9.31 -4.35 11.11
C ALA A 24 10.21 -3.44 11.97
N GLU A 25 11.50 -3.39 11.64
CA GLU A 25 12.48 -2.51 12.29
C GLU A 25 12.09 -1.03 12.16
N ARG A 26 11.77 -0.57 10.94
CA ARG A 26 11.36 0.83 10.69
C ARG A 26 10.03 1.20 11.36
N MET A 27 9.12 0.23 11.49
CA MET A 27 7.83 0.40 12.14
C MET A 27 7.92 0.31 13.66
N TYR A 28 9.02 -0.23 14.21
CA TYR A 28 9.18 -0.62 15.62
C TYR A 28 8.15 -1.67 16.07
N ILE A 29 7.92 -2.69 15.24
CA ILE A 29 7.04 -3.83 15.53
C ILE A 29 7.77 -5.15 15.28
N SER A 30 7.18 -6.27 15.71
CA SER A 30 7.77 -7.58 15.39
C SER A 30 7.53 -7.97 13.93
N ARG A 31 8.43 -8.79 13.37
CA ARG A 31 8.24 -9.40 12.06
C ARG A 31 6.99 -10.30 12.00
N SER A 32 6.61 -10.92 13.11
CA SER A 32 5.35 -11.66 13.21
C SER A 32 4.11 -10.76 13.13
N ALA A 33 4.18 -9.52 13.67
CA ALA A 33 3.11 -8.54 13.50
C ALA A 33 2.98 -8.12 12.03
N VAL A 34 4.11 -7.89 11.33
CA VAL A 34 4.13 -7.66 9.88
C VAL A 34 3.46 -8.80 9.12
N ALA A 35 3.84 -10.05 9.41
CA ALA A 35 3.24 -11.22 8.74
C ALA A 35 1.71 -11.30 8.96
N ARG A 36 1.23 -10.97 10.17
CA ARG A 36 -0.22 -10.93 10.47
C ARG A 36 -0.94 -9.80 9.72
N LEU A 37 -0.33 -8.63 9.64
CA LEU A 37 -0.86 -7.49 8.85
C LEU A 37 -1.01 -7.87 7.37
N GLU A 38 -0.04 -8.61 6.82
CA GLU A 38 -0.06 -9.07 5.43
C GLU A 38 -0.96 -10.30 5.18
N SER A 39 -1.38 -11.01 6.22
CA SER A 39 -2.25 -12.19 6.11
C SER A 39 -3.73 -11.89 6.38
N GLY A 40 -4.12 -10.62 6.50
CA GLY A 40 -5.52 -10.20 6.62
C GLY A 40 -5.95 -9.71 8.00
N MET A 41 -5.01 -9.44 8.92
CA MET A 41 -5.34 -8.71 10.14
C MET A 41 -5.87 -7.31 9.80
N LYS A 42 -6.81 -6.80 10.61
CA LYS A 42 -7.36 -5.46 10.43
C LYS A 42 -6.28 -4.40 10.69
N TRP A 43 -6.18 -3.45 9.78
CA TRP A 43 -5.28 -2.30 9.89
C TRP A 43 -6.01 -1.14 10.54
N ASP A 44 -5.34 -0.47 11.47
CA ASP A 44 -5.74 0.88 11.86
C ASP A 44 -5.15 1.91 10.88
N VAL A 45 -5.74 3.11 10.90
CA VAL A 45 -5.39 4.20 9.96
C VAL A 45 -3.95 4.66 10.14
N GLU A 46 -3.44 4.71 11.37
CA GLU A 46 -2.09 5.21 11.63
C GLU A 46 -1.03 4.20 11.17
N THR A 47 -1.26 2.91 11.40
CA THR A 47 -0.41 1.83 10.87
C THR A 47 -0.38 1.87 9.35
N ALA A 48 -1.52 2.02 8.69
CA ALA A 48 -1.60 2.14 7.23
C ALA A 48 -0.86 3.39 6.72
N ARG A 49 -1.05 4.55 7.36
CA ARG A 49 -0.38 5.80 7.02
C ARG A 49 1.14 5.67 7.14
N LYS A 50 1.65 5.21 8.29
CA LYS A 50 3.09 5.05 8.53
C LYS A 50 3.72 4.06 7.56
N TRP A 51 3.04 2.94 7.28
CA TRP A 51 3.50 1.97 6.28
C TRP A 51 3.60 2.59 4.89
N SER A 52 2.59 3.35 4.47
CA SER A 52 2.60 4.03 3.17
C SER A 52 3.73 5.05 3.03
N GLN A 53 4.10 5.73 4.11
CA GLN A 53 5.25 6.65 4.13
C GLN A 53 6.57 5.90 3.97
N LEU A 54 6.75 4.79 4.69
CA LEU A 54 7.99 3.99 4.63
C LEU A 54 8.18 3.26 3.29
N THR A 55 7.09 3.01 2.58
CA THR A 55 7.11 2.33 1.27
C THR A 55 6.93 3.29 0.09
N ASN A 56 6.85 4.60 0.35
CA ASN A 56 6.58 5.64 -0.65
C ASN A 56 5.36 5.30 -1.52
N SER A 57 4.25 4.98 -0.86
CA SER A 57 3.01 4.52 -1.47
C SER A 57 1.77 5.26 -0.94
N GLN A 58 1.89 6.53 -0.54
CA GLN A 58 0.75 7.30 -0.02
C GLN A 58 -0.36 7.46 -1.07
N GLU A 59 -0.02 7.63 -2.34
CA GLU A 59 -0.98 7.76 -3.43
C GLU A 59 -1.79 6.47 -3.62
N VAL A 60 -1.14 5.31 -3.44
CA VAL A 60 -1.77 4.00 -3.51
C VAL A 60 -2.77 3.81 -2.37
N LEU A 61 -2.40 4.21 -1.15
CA LEU A 61 -3.29 4.18 0.01
C LEU A 61 -4.49 5.13 -0.19
N ALA A 62 -4.24 6.36 -0.66
CA ALA A 62 -5.29 7.32 -0.95
C ALA A 62 -6.26 6.79 -2.02
N ALA A 63 -5.75 6.28 -3.13
CA ALA A 63 -6.58 5.70 -4.19
C ALA A 63 -7.48 4.58 -3.67
N TYR A 64 -6.95 3.69 -2.82
CA TYR A 64 -7.75 2.64 -2.19
C TYR A 64 -8.86 3.20 -1.28
N LEU A 65 -8.53 4.17 -0.41
CA LEU A 65 -9.49 4.75 0.54
C LEU A 65 -10.61 5.54 -0.13
N PHE A 66 -10.31 6.26 -1.21
CA PHE A 66 -11.27 7.05 -1.96
C PHE A 66 -12.00 6.24 -3.05
N GLY A 67 -11.74 4.94 -3.15
CA GLY A 67 -12.33 4.07 -4.17
C GLY A 67 -12.01 4.55 -5.58
N VAL A 68 -10.85 5.19 -5.76
CA VAL A 68 -10.47 5.79 -7.02
C VAL A 68 -10.22 4.68 -8.03
N ASP A 69 -11.08 4.64 -9.03
CA ASP A 69 -10.87 3.78 -10.17
C ASP A 69 -9.69 4.30 -10.99
N ILE A 70 -8.58 3.57 -10.92
CA ILE A 70 -7.35 3.87 -11.68
C ILE A 70 -7.64 3.88 -13.18
N HIS A 71 -8.61 3.12 -13.68
CA HIS A 71 -9.00 3.14 -15.08
C HIS A 71 -9.59 4.50 -15.49
N SER A 72 -10.42 5.09 -14.62
CA SER A 72 -10.96 6.43 -14.80
C SER A 72 -9.87 7.51 -14.78
N ILE A 73 -8.85 7.40 -13.94
CA ILE A 73 -7.70 8.33 -13.98
C ILE A 73 -6.96 8.23 -15.32
N ILE A 74 -6.56 7.02 -15.71
CA ILE A 74 -5.76 6.79 -16.93
C ILE A 74 -6.51 7.32 -18.16
N THR A 75 -7.82 7.08 -18.23
CA THR A 75 -8.67 7.56 -19.33
C THR A 75 -8.74 9.09 -19.39
N ASN A 76 -8.81 9.76 -18.24
CA ASN A 76 -8.88 11.22 -18.18
C ASN A 76 -7.53 11.91 -18.45
N ILE A 77 -6.40 11.25 -18.19
CA ILE A 77 -5.07 11.83 -18.44
C ILE A 77 -4.52 11.49 -19.85
N MET A 78 -5.00 10.43 -20.49
CA MET A 78 -4.57 10.01 -21.84
C MET A 78 -4.63 11.12 -22.90
N PRO A 79 -5.67 11.97 -22.96
CA PRO A 79 -5.71 13.10 -23.91
C PRO A 79 -4.59 14.12 -23.73
N PHE A 80 -4.01 14.22 -22.53
CA PHE A 80 -2.93 15.16 -22.23
C PHE A 80 -1.53 14.59 -22.50
N LEU A 81 -1.42 13.27 -22.72
CA LEU A 81 -0.15 12.59 -23.04
C LEU A 81 0.06 12.37 -24.55
N GLY A 82 -0.97 12.60 -25.36
CA GLY A 82 -0.96 12.41 -26.82
C GLY A 82 -0.95 13.69 -27.65
N GLY A 83 -0.58 14.84 -27.05
CA GLY A 83 -0.43 16.14 -27.72
C GLY A 83 1.01 16.54 -27.91
#